data_AF-A0A1V4S3K8-F1
#
_entry.id   AF-A0A1V4S3K8-F1
#
_cell.length_a   1.000
_cell.length_b   1.000
_cell.length_c   1.000
_cell.angle_alpha   90.00
_cell.angle_beta   90.00
_cell.angle_gamma   90.00
#
_symmetry.space_group_name_H-M   'P 1'
#
loop_
_entity.id
_entity.type
_entity.pdbx_description
1 polymer ?
#
loop_
_entity_poly.entity_id
_entity_poly.type
_entity_poly.pdbx_seq_one_letter_code
_entity_poly.pdbx_strand_id
1 'polypeptide(L)'
;MFTFETAQKICEIGGVKFGGQPGQYPTVVCSSIFQKGDRVFEGKRKEGFDEKRAEELLKTQDKLWEESGVPGMADIVANTGKEFERYVDFVTSVSDMPFCIDAWQMKPKLEGAAYCAEKGLLDRMFYNSITVWEEDIETEIREISQIGVKHVLLVAFDMADQMPSGRIAGTQKLLDAIDKVGAKFESIFVDTSVMNGPATAFCSVANRMIKEKWGLPTASAPSNGSYMWKKAREMWGFKGWSAADAGLES
;
A
#
# COMPACT_ATOMS: atom_id res chain seq x y z
N MET A 1 -13.32 -12.71 20.69
CA MET A 1 -12.31 -11.81 20.10
C MET A 1 -11.34 -12.69 19.33
N PHE A 2 -11.06 -12.37 18.07
CA PHE A 2 -10.12 -13.17 17.27
C PHE A 2 -8.71 -13.06 17.87
N THR A 3 -8.06 -14.20 18.07
CA THR A 3 -6.68 -14.26 18.55
C THR A 3 -5.94 -15.29 17.71
N PHE A 4 -4.76 -14.94 17.22
CA PHE A 4 -3.89 -15.85 16.49
C PHE A 4 -2.95 -16.57 17.46
N GLU A 5 -2.74 -17.87 17.28
CA GLU A 5 -1.77 -18.64 18.05
C GLU A 5 -0.33 -18.30 17.65
N THR A 6 -0.10 -18.10 16.36
CA THR A 6 1.19 -17.65 15.82
C THR A 6 1.53 -16.26 16.33
N ALA A 7 2.77 -16.08 16.79
CA ALA A 7 3.28 -14.78 17.21
C ALA A 7 3.17 -13.77 16.06
N GLN A 8 2.41 -12.69 16.29
CA GLN A 8 2.16 -11.68 15.27
C GLN A 8 3.31 -10.69 15.21
N LYS A 9 3.79 -10.41 14.00
CA LYS A 9 4.81 -9.39 13.72
C LYS A 9 4.20 -8.00 13.79
N ILE A 10 5.01 -7.04 14.20
CA ILE A 10 4.68 -5.63 14.24
C ILE A 10 5.67 -4.94 13.31
N CYS A 11 5.16 -4.16 12.37
CA CYS A 11 5.95 -3.29 11.51
C CYS A 11 5.90 -1.87 12.07
N GLU A 12 6.96 -1.10 11.81
CA GLU A 12 7.07 0.31 12.18
C GLU A 12 7.66 1.06 10.99
N ILE A 13 6.94 2.08 10.49
CA ILE A 13 7.34 2.91 9.36
C ILE A 13 7.05 4.36 9.72
N GLY A 14 8.08 5.20 9.72
CA GLY A 14 7.96 6.62 10.11
C GLY A 14 7.29 6.83 11.47
N GLY A 15 7.52 5.92 12.42
CA GLY A 15 6.89 5.93 13.76
C GLY A 15 5.47 5.35 13.83
N VAL A 16 4.86 4.95 12.72
CA VAL A 16 3.55 4.29 12.69
C VAL A 16 3.72 2.79 12.86
N LYS A 17 3.13 2.24 13.93
CA LYS A 17 3.12 0.80 14.22
C LYS A 17 1.83 0.14 13.75
N PHE A 18 1.96 -1.00 13.07
CA PHE A 18 0.83 -1.79 12.60
C PHE A 18 1.15 -3.30 12.53
N GLY A 19 0.11 -4.12 12.43
CA GLY A 19 0.20 -5.57 12.59
C GLY A 19 -0.25 -6.00 13.98
N GLY A 20 0.45 -6.98 14.56
CA GLY A 20 0.12 -7.50 15.89
C GLY A 20 -1.20 -8.30 15.93
N GLN A 21 -1.67 -8.54 17.16
CA GLN A 21 -2.96 -9.18 17.43
C GLN A 21 -4.12 -8.21 17.14
N PRO A 22 -5.32 -8.71 16.77
CA PRO A 22 -6.50 -7.86 16.64
C PRO A 22 -6.74 -7.01 17.90
N GLY A 23 -6.83 -5.69 17.71
CA GLY A 23 -7.01 -4.71 18.79
C GLY A 23 -5.72 -4.21 19.45
N GLN A 24 -4.54 -4.67 19.02
CA GLN A 24 -3.25 -4.22 19.57
C GLN A 24 -2.83 -2.85 19.01
N TYR A 25 -2.99 -2.64 17.70
CA TYR A 25 -2.76 -1.37 17.01
C TYR A 25 -3.97 -1.05 16.12
N PRO A 26 -4.29 0.25 15.92
CA PRO A 26 -5.33 0.64 14.98
C PRO A 26 -4.96 0.23 13.55
N THR A 27 -5.97 0.04 12.70
CA THR A 27 -5.78 -0.07 11.25
C THR A 27 -5.12 1.20 10.73
N VAL A 28 -4.17 1.05 9.81
CA VAL A 28 -3.57 2.18 9.09
C VAL A 28 -4.33 2.41 7.80
N VAL A 29 -4.64 3.66 7.47
CA VAL A 29 -5.27 4.05 6.21
C VAL A 29 -4.20 4.60 5.28
N CYS A 30 -4.03 4.00 4.10
CA CYS A 30 -3.12 4.51 3.08
C CYS A 30 -3.92 5.15 1.93
N SER A 31 -3.86 6.47 1.80
CA SER A 31 -4.64 7.23 0.84
C SER A 31 -3.80 7.61 -0.37
N SER A 32 -4.22 7.20 -1.57
CA SER A 32 -3.52 7.54 -2.81
C SER A 32 -3.61 9.02 -3.15
N ILE A 33 -2.49 9.60 -3.56
CA ILE A 33 -2.37 10.95 -4.10
C ILE A 33 -1.57 10.91 -5.41
N PHE A 34 -1.90 11.81 -6.33
CA PHE A 34 -1.32 11.86 -7.67
C PHE A 34 -1.63 10.63 -8.54
N GLN A 35 -2.67 9.85 -8.24
CA GLN A 35 -3.08 8.75 -9.11
C GLN A 35 -3.75 9.24 -10.40
N LYS A 36 -4.01 8.32 -11.34
CA LYS A 36 -4.73 8.65 -12.58
C LYS A 36 -6.15 9.12 -12.27
N GLY A 37 -6.51 10.30 -12.74
CA GLY A 37 -7.84 10.89 -12.51
C GLY A 37 -7.97 11.60 -11.17
N ASP A 38 -6.88 11.76 -10.43
CA ASP A 38 -6.84 12.61 -9.24
C ASP A 38 -7.15 14.06 -9.63
N ARG A 39 -7.98 14.71 -8.81
CA ARG A 39 -8.49 16.05 -9.04
C ARG A 39 -7.49 17.14 -8.66
N VAL A 40 -6.34 16.78 -8.12
CA VAL A 40 -5.17 17.68 -8.02
C VAL A 40 -4.61 18.05 -9.40
N PHE A 41 -4.90 17.26 -10.44
CA PHE A 41 -4.54 17.60 -11.81
C PHE A 41 -5.70 18.30 -12.53
N GLU A 42 -5.51 19.56 -12.91
CA GLU A 42 -6.45 20.29 -13.77
C GLU A 42 -6.23 19.99 -15.27
N GLY A 43 -5.03 19.51 -15.61
CA GLY A 43 -4.59 19.23 -16.97
C GLY A 43 -3.77 17.95 -17.07
N LYS A 44 -2.75 17.94 -17.94
CA LYS A 44 -1.86 16.79 -18.04
C LYS A 44 -0.90 16.78 -16.85
N ARG A 45 -0.58 15.61 -16.29
CA ARG A 45 0.37 15.46 -15.17
C ARG A 45 1.68 16.23 -15.36
N LYS A 46 2.21 16.23 -16.58
CA LYS A 46 3.45 16.93 -16.96
C LYS A 46 3.39 18.46 -16.79
N GLU A 47 2.20 19.04 -16.72
CA GLU A 47 1.97 20.48 -16.52
C GLU A 47 1.98 20.85 -15.03
N GLY A 48 2.02 19.86 -14.14
CA GLY A 48 1.97 20.04 -12.69
C GLY A 48 0.61 19.73 -12.08
N PHE A 49 0.50 19.94 -10.77
CA PHE A 49 -0.70 19.75 -9.98
C PHE A 49 -1.00 21.00 -9.15
N ASP A 50 -2.25 21.13 -8.70
CA ASP A 50 -2.69 22.14 -7.74
C ASP A 50 -2.12 21.79 -6.35
N GLU A 51 -1.01 22.45 -6.01
CA GLU A 51 -0.31 22.27 -4.73
C GLU A 51 -1.19 22.64 -3.54
N LYS A 52 -2.04 23.66 -3.64
CA LYS A 52 -2.93 24.07 -2.54
C LYS A 52 -3.96 22.98 -2.25
N ARG A 53 -4.53 22.40 -3.31
CA ARG A 53 -5.49 21.29 -3.18
C ARG A 53 -4.81 20.02 -2.66
N ALA A 54 -3.61 19.72 -3.13
CA ALA A 54 -2.85 18.56 -2.66
C ALA A 54 -2.48 18.70 -1.17
N GLU A 55 -2.06 19.90 -0.75
CA GLU A 55 -1.79 20.21 0.66
C GLU A 55 -3.06 20.07 1.51
N GLU A 56 -4.21 20.58 1.04
CA GLU A 56 -5.49 20.45 1.75
C GLU A 56 -5.87 18.97 1.98
N LEU A 57 -5.65 18.10 0.98
CA LEU A 57 -5.90 16.65 1.11
C LEU A 57 -4.98 16.01 2.16
N LEU A 58 -3.68 16.30 2.10
CA LEU A 58 -2.69 15.75 3.04
C LEU A 58 -2.95 16.24 4.48
N LYS A 59 -3.22 17.54 4.65
CA LYS A 59 -3.57 18.12 5.96
C LYS A 59 -4.90 17.63 6.51
N THR A 60 -5.84 17.29 5.63
CA THR A 60 -7.08 16.63 6.06
C THR A 60 -6.80 15.24 6.61
N GLN A 61 -5.91 14.47 6.00
CA GLN A 61 -5.51 13.16 6.53
C GLN A 61 -4.75 13.30 7.86
N ASP A 62 -3.83 14.26 7.99
CA ASP A 62 -3.14 14.57 9.26
C ASP A 62 -4.16 14.89 10.36
N LYS A 63 -5.09 15.80 10.09
CA LYS A 63 -6.17 16.17 11.02
C LYS A 63 -7.04 14.98 11.40
N LEU A 64 -7.45 14.15 10.44
CA LEU A 64 -8.26 12.96 10.71
C LEU A 64 -7.52 11.95 11.58
N TRP A 65 -6.21 11.79 11.39
CA TRP A 65 -5.39 10.98 12.28
C TRP A 65 -5.40 11.56 13.70
N GLU A 66 -5.13 12.86 13.88
CA GLU A 66 -5.17 13.50 15.20
C GLU A 66 -6.53 13.36 15.91
N GLU A 67 -7.63 13.51 15.18
CA GLU A 67 -8.99 13.46 15.75
C GLU A 67 -9.48 12.04 16.06
N SER A 68 -9.07 11.03 15.27
CA SER A 68 -9.58 9.66 15.38
C SER A 68 -8.62 8.66 16.02
N GLY A 69 -7.32 8.97 16.06
CA GLY A 69 -6.26 8.04 16.42
C GLY A 69 -5.95 6.98 15.36
N VAL A 70 -6.59 7.03 14.18
CA VAL A 70 -6.34 6.11 13.04
C VAL A 70 -5.18 6.65 12.21
N PRO A 71 -4.01 5.99 12.17
CA PRO A 71 -2.85 6.48 11.44
C PRO A 71 -3.09 6.55 9.94
N GLY A 72 -2.57 7.60 9.31
CA GLY A 72 -2.52 7.76 7.86
C GLY A 72 -1.16 7.38 7.27
N MET A 73 -1.16 6.97 6.02
CA MET A 73 0.01 6.98 5.12
C MET A 73 -0.41 7.55 3.76
N ALA A 74 0.53 8.14 3.02
CA ALA A 74 0.29 8.62 1.65
C ALA A 74 0.78 7.61 0.62
N ASP A 75 -0.08 7.21 -0.31
CA ASP A 75 0.31 6.39 -1.47
C ASP A 75 0.64 7.31 -2.65
N ILE A 76 1.93 7.55 -2.88
CA ILE A 76 2.42 8.48 -3.90
C ILE A 76 2.52 7.74 -5.24
N VAL A 77 1.57 8.01 -6.13
CA VAL A 77 1.49 7.33 -7.43
C VAL A 77 2.20 8.13 -8.52
N ALA A 78 3.22 7.54 -9.14
CA ALA A 78 3.98 8.16 -10.22
C ALA A 78 4.25 7.23 -11.40
N ASN A 79 4.60 7.80 -12.56
CA ASN A 79 4.94 7.04 -13.77
C ASN A 79 6.42 7.13 -14.15
N THR A 80 7.19 8.03 -13.54
CA THR A 80 8.61 8.28 -13.87
C THR A 80 9.37 8.72 -12.62
N GLY A 81 10.69 8.53 -12.57
CA GLY A 81 11.53 9.05 -11.49
C GLY A 81 11.37 10.55 -11.26
N LYS A 82 11.29 11.37 -12.32
CA LYS A 82 11.06 12.82 -12.20
C LYS A 82 9.73 13.19 -11.53
N GLU A 83 8.70 12.38 -11.75
CA GLU A 83 7.43 12.55 -11.04
C GLU A 83 7.61 12.22 -9.55
N PHE A 84 8.31 11.11 -9.23
CA PHE A 84 8.63 10.79 -7.83
C PHE A 84 9.44 11.87 -7.12
N GLU A 85 10.49 12.39 -7.76
CA GLU A 85 11.31 13.48 -7.20
C GLU A 85 10.43 14.66 -6.75
N ARG A 86 9.57 15.13 -7.66
CA ARG A 86 8.66 16.25 -7.39
C ARG A 86 7.61 15.93 -6.34
N TYR A 87 6.97 14.76 -6.42
CA TYR A 87 5.85 14.41 -5.56
C TYR A 87 6.31 14.08 -4.14
N VAL A 88 7.45 13.40 -3.99
CA VAL A 88 8.06 13.12 -2.67
C VAL A 88 8.49 14.43 -2.01
N ASP A 89 9.17 15.33 -2.72
CA ASP A 89 9.55 16.64 -2.17
C ASP A 89 8.33 17.42 -1.69
N PHE A 90 7.26 17.46 -2.49
CA PHE A 90 6.03 18.14 -2.10
C PHE A 90 5.38 17.51 -0.86
N VAL A 91 5.10 16.21 -0.88
CA VAL A 91 4.42 15.51 0.23
C VAL A 91 5.19 15.67 1.53
N THR A 92 6.52 15.52 1.48
CA THR A 92 7.38 15.63 2.67
C THR A 92 7.58 17.07 3.16
N SER A 93 7.39 18.07 2.29
CA SER A 93 7.41 19.48 2.70
C SER A 93 6.17 19.91 3.49
N VAL A 94 5.05 19.22 3.30
CA VAL A 94 3.77 19.59 3.92
C VAL A 94 3.26 18.59 4.96
N SER A 95 3.77 17.36 5.02
CA SER A 95 3.35 16.36 6.01
C SER A 95 4.49 15.46 6.49
N ASP A 96 4.44 15.10 7.78
CA ASP A 96 5.36 14.17 8.43
C ASP A 96 4.90 12.71 8.33
N MET A 97 3.72 12.47 7.76
CA MET A 97 3.14 11.14 7.57
C MET A 97 4.11 10.21 6.80
N PRO A 98 4.15 8.91 7.13
CA PRO A 98 4.84 7.93 6.28
C PRO A 98 4.15 7.81 4.91
N PHE A 99 4.86 7.29 3.92
CA PHE A 99 4.36 7.18 2.56
C PHE A 99 4.89 5.93 1.85
N CYS A 100 4.32 5.62 0.69
CA CYS A 100 4.94 4.71 -0.26
C CYS A 100 5.16 5.34 -1.62
N ILE A 101 6.11 4.77 -2.35
CA ILE A 101 6.27 5.00 -3.77
C ILE A 101 5.51 3.89 -4.52
N ASP A 102 4.56 4.28 -5.35
CA ASP A 102 3.76 3.35 -6.17
C ASP A 102 3.92 3.68 -7.66
N ALA A 103 4.43 2.70 -8.40
CA ALA A 103 4.42 2.73 -9.85
C ALA A 103 4.26 1.31 -10.41
N TRP A 104 3.60 1.24 -11.57
CA TRP A 104 3.38 -0.04 -12.26
C TRP A 104 4.67 -0.72 -12.72
N GLN A 105 5.67 0.07 -13.13
CA GLN A 105 6.92 -0.44 -13.72
C GLN A 105 8.05 -0.44 -12.68
N MET A 106 8.90 -1.46 -12.72
CA MET A 106 10.08 -1.57 -11.85
C MET A 106 10.99 -0.33 -11.93
N LYS A 107 11.31 0.16 -13.14
CA LYS A 107 12.26 1.26 -13.32
C LYS A 107 11.88 2.55 -12.55
N PRO A 108 10.67 3.13 -12.72
CA PRO A 108 10.24 4.27 -11.90
C PRO A 108 10.27 3.99 -10.40
N LYS A 109 9.88 2.78 -9.94
CA LYS A 109 9.94 2.42 -8.51
C LYS A 109 11.38 2.45 -7.99
N LEU A 110 12.34 1.90 -8.72
CA LEU A 110 13.76 1.94 -8.36
C LEU A 110 14.30 3.38 -8.33
N GLU A 111 13.93 4.22 -9.32
CA GLU A 111 14.29 5.63 -9.35
C GLU A 111 13.73 6.39 -8.13
N GLY A 112 12.46 6.16 -7.78
CA GLY A 112 11.83 6.74 -6.59
C GLY A 112 12.45 6.26 -5.27
N ALA A 113 12.81 4.98 -5.18
CA ALA A 113 13.48 4.41 -4.01
C ALA A 113 14.88 5.02 -3.82
N ALA A 114 15.66 5.12 -4.90
CA ALA A 114 16.98 5.73 -4.89
C ALA A 114 16.90 7.22 -4.49
N TYR A 115 15.89 7.94 -4.96
CA TYR A 115 15.67 9.32 -4.55
C TYR A 115 15.33 9.45 -3.05
N CYS A 116 14.47 8.57 -2.53
CA CYS A 116 14.18 8.53 -1.09
C CYS A 116 15.43 8.20 -0.26
N ALA A 117 16.33 7.36 -0.77
CA ALA A 117 17.63 7.08 -0.15
C ALA A 117 18.51 8.34 -0.10
N GLU A 118 18.64 9.07 -1.21
CA GLU A 118 19.40 10.33 -1.28
C GLU A 118 18.89 11.37 -0.27
N LYS A 119 17.57 11.44 -0.08
CA LYS A 119 16.92 12.38 0.84
C LYS A 119 16.88 11.91 2.30
N GLY A 120 17.36 10.70 2.60
CA GLY A 120 17.30 10.14 3.95
C GLY A 120 15.87 9.81 4.42
N LEU A 121 14.98 9.45 3.50
CA LEU A 121 13.55 9.20 3.74
C LEU A 121 13.19 7.71 3.88
N LEU A 122 14.16 6.79 3.80
CA LEU A 122 13.91 5.35 3.79
C LEU A 122 13.20 4.81 5.04
N ASP A 123 13.35 5.47 6.18
CA ASP A 123 12.63 5.14 7.43
C ASP A 123 11.14 5.52 7.39
N ARG A 124 10.75 6.45 6.53
CA ARG A 124 9.36 6.93 6.35
C ARG A 124 8.69 6.34 5.11
N MET A 125 9.42 5.59 4.29
CA MET A 125 8.99 5.12 2.98
C MET A 125 8.87 3.60 2.97
N PHE A 126 7.80 3.07 2.36
CA PHE A 126 7.78 1.67 1.93
C PHE A 126 7.66 1.51 0.42
N TYR A 127 8.25 0.45 -0.10
CA TYR A 127 8.23 0.12 -1.51
C TYR A 127 6.91 -0.59 -1.86
N ASN A 128 6.08 0.07 -2.68
CA ASN A 128 4.82 -0.47 -3.18
C ASN A 128 4.97 -0.78 -4.68
N SER A 129 5.12 -2.04 -5.08
CA SER A 129 5.20 -3.27 -4.29
C SER A 129 6.13 -4.27 -5.00
N ILE A 130 6.43 -5.38 -4.33
CA ILE A 130 6.97 -6.59 -4.97
C ILE A 130 5.78 -7.50 -5.33
N THR A 131 5.63 -7.84 -6.60
CA THR A 131 4.42 -8.50 -7.13
C THR A 131 4.70 -9.90 -7.66
N VAL A 132 3.76 -10.84 -7.53
CA VAL A 132 3.94 -12.23 -8.00
C VAL A 132 4.14 -12.39 -9.51
N TRP A 133 3.74 -11.39 -10.30
CA TRP A 133 3.83 -11.38 -11.76
C TRP A 133 5.05 -10.63 -12.31
N GLU A 134 5.91 -10.09 -11.45
CA GLU A 134 7.18 -9.50 -11.91
C GLU A 134 8.07 -10.62 -12.48
N GLU A 135 8.54 -10.43 -13.71
CA GLU A 135 9.34 -11.44 -14.43
C GLU A 135 10.75 -11.52 -13.83
N ASP A 136 11.29 -10.38 -13.40
CA ASP A 136 12.66 -10.27 -12.87
C ASP A 136 12.69 -9.91 -11.37
N ILE A 137 11.84 -10.58 -10.59
CA ILE A 137 11.63 -10.31 -9.17
C ILE A 137 12.92 -10.41 -8.33
N GLU A 138 13.82 -11.34 -8.62
CA GLU A 138 15.08 -11.49 -7.89
C GLU A 138 16.03 -10.32 -8.13
N THR A 139 16.02 -9.74 -9.33
CA THR A 139 16.77 -8.52 -9.63
C THR A 139 16.14 -7.33 -8.94
N GLU A 140 14.81 -7.18 -8.99
CA GLU A 140 14.10 -6.12 -8.27
C GLU A 140 14.45 -6.13 -6.76
N ILE A 141 14.36 -7.29 -6.12
CA ILE A 141 14.70 -7.48 -4.70
C ILE A 141 16.15 -7.10 -4.41
N ARG A 142 17.08 -7.48 -5.29
CA ARG A 142 18.50 -7.16 -5.14
C ARG A 142 18.76 -5.66 -5.22
N GLU A 143 18.16 -5.00 -6.20
CA GLU A 143 18.31 -3.55 -6.42
C GLU A 143 17.74 -2.76 -5.23
N ILE A 144 16.51 -3.04 -4.79
CA ILE A 144 15.92 -2.34 -3.63
C ILE A 144 16.70 -2.62 -2.33
N SER A 145 17.26 -3.82 -2.18
CA SER A 145 18.12 -4.15 -1.04
C SER A 145 19.45 -3.40 -1.08
N GLN A 146 20.03 -3.16 -2.26
CA GLN A 146 21.26 -2.38 -2.42
C GLN A 146 21.04 -0.88 -2.21
N ILE A 147 19.87 -0.36 -2.61
CA ILE A 147 19.43 1.00 -2.30
C ILE A 147 19.26 1.21 -0.78
N GLY A 148 18.98 0.13 -0.05
CA GLY A 148 18.76 0.16 1.40
C GLY A 148 17.29 0.30 1.81
N VAL A 149 16.36 -0.04 0.91
CA VAL A 149 14.92 -0.07 1.24
C VAL A 149 14.68 -0.94 2.47
N LYS A 150 13.96 -0.40 3.45
CA LYS A 150 13.71 -1.05 4.75
C LYS A 150 12.36 -1.75 4.84
N HIS A 151 11.35 -1.22 4.15
CA HIS A 151 9.97 -1.64 4.29
C HIS A 151 9.38 -1.97 2.92
N VAL A 152 8.81 -3.16 2.78
CA VAL A 152 8.26 -3.65 1.50
C VAL A 152 6.84 -4.18 1.67
N LEU A 153 5.98 -3.80 0.73
CA LEU A 153 4.67 -4.41 0.56
C LEU A 153 4.77 -5.53 -0.49
N LEU A 154 4.22 -6.70 -0.14
CA LEU A 154 4.12 -7.85 -1.02
C LEU A 154 2.70 -7.95 -1.58
N VAL A 155 2.54 -7.90 -2.90
CA VAL A 155 1.24 -8.12 -3.53
C VAL A 155 1.12 -9.57 -3.96
N ALA A 156 0.30 -10.33 -3.23
CA ALA A 156 0.22 -11.79 -3.33
C ALA A 156 -0.86 -12.31 -4.29
N PHE A 157 -1.40 -11.46 -5.16
CA PHE A 157 -2.52 -11.84 -6.02
C PHE A 157 -2.08 -12.66 -7.24
N ASP A 158 -2.36 -13.97 -7.21
CA ASP A 158 -2.12 -14.90 -8.31
C ASP A 158 -3.31 -14.94 -9.28
N MET A 159 -3.07 -14.59 -10.54
CA MET A 159 -4.09 -14.64 -11.60
C MET A 159 -4.55 -16.06 -11.93
N ALA A 160 -3.70 -17.06 -11.72
CA ALA A 160 -4.02 -18.47 -11.99
C ALA A 160 -4.88 -19.10 -10.88
N ASP A 161 -4.76 -18.62 -9.64
CA ASP A 161 -5.59 -19.01 -8.51
C ASP A 161 -6.07 -17.77 -7.72
N GLN A 162 -7.27 -17.31 -8.06
CA GLN A 162 -7.86 -16.13 -7.41
C GLN A 162 -8.51 -16.45 -6.05
N MET A 163 -8.36 -17.66 -5.51
CA MET A 163 -8.87 -18.06 -4.19
C MET A 163 -7.92 -17.63 -3.06
N PRO A 164 -8.30 -17.82 -1.79
CA PRO A 164 -7.38 -17.59 -0.67
C PRO A 164 -6.10 -18.45 -0.76
N SER A 165 -6.18 -19.66 -1.33
CA SER A 165 -5.02 -20.54 -1.55
C SER A 165 -3.96 -19.91 -2.45
N GLY A 166 -4.36 -19.25 -3.54
CA GLY A 166 -3.42 -18.61 -4.44
C GLY A 166 -2.68 -17.45 -3.81
N ARG A 167 -3.32 -16.71 -2.88
CA ARG A 167 -2.66 -15.67 -2.08
C ARG A 167 -1.63 -16.24 -1.10
N ILE A 168 -1.90 -17.42 -0.55
CA ILE A 168 -0.92 -18.14 0.28
C ILE A 168 0.26 -18.61 -0.56
N ALA A 169 0.01 -19.19 -1.73
CA ALA A 169 1.06 -19.61 -2.65
C ALA A 169 1.89 -18.40 -3.15
N GLY A 170 1.23 -17.31 -3.52
CA GLY A 170 1.85 -16.04 -3.92
C GLY A 170 2.72 -15.46 -2.82
N THR A 171 2.21 -15.39 -1.58
CA THR A 171 2.99 -14.93 -0.42
C THR A 171 4.24 -15.80 -0.23
N GLN A 172 4.11 -17.13 -0.29
CA GLN A 172 5.25 -18.04 -0.18
C GLN A 172 6.27 -17.79 -1.30
N LYS A 173 5.84 -17.67 -2.55
CA LYS A 173 6.71 -17.39 -3.71
C LYS A 173 7.53 -16.12 -3.52
N LEU A 174 6.91 -15.05 -3.03
CA LEU A 174 7.59 -13.77 -2.79
C LEU A 174 8.60 -13.87 -1.65
N LEU A 175 8.25 -14.55 -0.56
CA LEU A 175 9.18 -14.81 0.56
C LEU A 175 10.36 -15.68 0.13
N ASP A 176 10.12 -16.74 -0.64
CA ASP A 176 11.17 -17.62 -1.16
C ASP A 176 12.14 -16.86 -2.08
N ALA A 177 11.64 -15.91 -2.88
CA ALA A 177 12.47 -15.05 -3.71
C ALA A 177 13.36 -14.11 -2.87
N ILE A 178 12.81 -13.53 -1.80
CA ILE A 178 13.57 -12.69 -0.84
C ILE A 178 14.68 -13.51 -0.18
N ASP A 179 14.35 -14.71 0.32
CA ASP A 179 15.30 -15.62 0.96
C ASP A 179 16.40 -16.07 0.00
N LYS A 180 16.04 -16.38 -1.25
CA LYS A 180 17.00 -16.79 -2.30
C LYS A 180 18.00 -15.69 -2.64
N VAL A 181 17.56 -14.43 -2.71
CA VAL A 181 18.46 -13.28 -2.91
C VAL A 181 19.30 -13.00 -1.66
N GLY A 182 18.79 -13.38 -0.48
CA GLY A 182 19.42 -13.10 0.82
C GLY A 182 19.18 -11.67 1.31
N ALA A 183 18.14 -11.01 0.79
CA ALA A 183 17.76 -9.65 1.19
C ALA A 183 17.09 -9.66 2.57
N LYS A 184 17.23 -8.55 3.31
CA LYS A 184 16.60 -8.38 4.63
C LYS A 184 15.89 -7.04 4.68
N PHE A 185 14.61 -7.09 5.06
CA PHE A 185 13.76 -5.92 5.26
C PHE A 185 13.33 -5.85 6.72
N GLU A 186 13.30 -4.65 7.28
CA GLU A 186 12.82 -4.39 8.64
C GLU A 186 11.30 -4.64 8.76
N SER A 187 10.56 -4.36 7.68
CA SER A 187 9.12 -4.61 7.60
C SER A 187 8.73 -5.30 6.30
N ILE A 188 7.97 -6.39 6.43
CA ILE A 188 7.35 -7.11 5.33
C ILE A 188 5.88 -7.29 5.69
N PHE A 189 5.00 -6.86 4.82
CA PHE A 189 3.55 -7.01 4.98
C PHE A 189 2.90 -7.31 3.62
N VAL A 190 1.69 -7.86 3.64
CA VAL A 190 1.09 -8.48 2.45
C VAL A 190 -0.23 -7.82 2.07
N ASP A 191 -0.35 -7.33 0.85
CA ASP A 191 -1.63 -6.96 0.23
C ASP A 191 -2.17 -8.17 -0.54
N THR A 192 -3.40 -8.54 -0.23
CA THR A 192 -4.10 -9.65 -0.88
C THR A 192 -4.92 -9.22 -2.09
N SER A 193 -4.94 -7.94 -2.43
CA SER A 193 -5.56 -7.29 -3.60
C SER A 193 -7.02 -7.68 -3.85
N VAL A 194 -7.89 -6.71 -3.64
CA VAL A 194 -9.33 -6.83 -3.83
C VAL A 194 -9.68 -6.42 -5.27
N MET A 195 -10.03 -7.40 -6.10
CA MET A 195 -10.31 -7.16 -7.52
C MET A 195 -11.78 -6.76 -7.81
N ASN A 196 -12.68 -6.99 -6.85
CA ASN A 196 -14.10 -6.60 -6.89
C ASN A 196 -14.69 -6.78 -5.48
N GLY A 197 -15.87 -6.19 -5.23
CA GLY A 197 -16.51 -6.24 -3.90
C GLY A 197 -16.68 -7.66 -3.33
N PRO A 198 -17.20 -8.65 -4.07
CA PRO A 198 -17.28 -10.03 -3.57
C PRO A 198 -15.92 -10.65 -3.22
N ALA A 199 -14.85 -10.27 -3.91
CA ALA A 199 -13.50 -10.77 -3.64
C ALA A 199 -12.92 -10.26 -2.31
N THR A 200 -13.49 -9.23 -1.68
CA THR A 200 -13.10 -8.78 -0.33
C THR A 200 -13.17 -9.94 0.66
N ALA A 201 -14.20 -10.79 0.59
CA ALA A 201 -14.32 -11.95 1.48
C ALA A 201 -13.15 -12.95 1.30
N PHE A 202 -12.70 -13.18 0.06
CA PHE A 202 -11.54 -14.04 -0.20
C PHE A 202 -10.24 -13.41 0.32
N CYS A 203 -10.12 -12.08 0.21
CA CYS A 203 -8.99 -11.34 0.76
C CYS A 203 -8.96 -11.41 2.28
N SER A 204 -10.10 -11.27 2.97
CA SER A 204 -10.20 -11.41 4.43
C SER A 204 -9.85 -12.82 4.91
N VAL A 205 -10.29 -13.86 4.19
CA VAL A 205 -9.90 -15.25 4.50
C VAL A 205 -8.40 -15.45 4.29
N ALA A 206 -7.84 -14.93 3.19
CA ALA A 206 -6.41 -15.00 2.94
C ALA A 206 -5.58 -14.24 3.98
N ASN A 207 -6.01 -13.05 4.38
CA ASN A 207 -5.38 -12.24 5.41
C ASN A 207 -5.32 -13.02 6.73
N ARG A 208 -6.42 -13.66 7.13
CA ARG A 208 -6.45 -14.55 8.30
C ARG A 208 -5.42 -15.69 8.15
N MET A 209 -5.42 -16.39 7.03
CA MET A 209 -4.49 -17.51 6.78
C MET A 209 -3.01 -17.06 6.77
N ILE A 210 -2.71 -15.86 6.24
CA ILE A 210 -1.36 -15.29 6.24
C ILE A 210 -0.91 -14.98 7.67
N LYS A 211 -1.79 -14.37 8.48
CA LYS A 211 -1.53 -14.09 9.90
C LYS A 211 -1.37 -15.37 10.72
N GLU A 212 -2.17 -16.40 10.45
CA GLU A 212 -2.06 -17.73 11.07
C GLU A 212 -0.73 -18.41 10.70
N LYS A 213 -0.29 -18.34 9.44
CA LYS A 213 0.90 -19.07 8.97
C LYS A 213 2.22 -18.35 9.29
N TRP A 214 2.30 -17.04 9.08
CA TRP A 214 3.57 -16.30 9.17
C TRP A 214 3.56 -15.15 10.20
N GLY A 215 2.40 -14.80 10.74
CA GLY A 215 2.23 -13.64 11.62
C GLY A 215 2.47 -12.29 10.94
N LEU A 216 2.56 -12.24 9.60
CA LEU A 216 2.79 -11.01 8.84
C LEU A 216 1.58 -10.07 8.95
N PRO A 217 1.77 -8.74 9.03
CA PRO A 217 0.69 -7.79 8.81
C PRO A 217 0.12 -7.94 7.40
N THR A 218 -1.17 -7.65 7.26
CA THR A 218 -1.91 -7.81 6.01
C THR A 218 -2.70 -6.55 5.70
N ALA A 219 -2.83 -6.25 4.41
CA ALA A 219 -3.53 -5.10 3.88
C ALA A 219 -4.51 -5.53 2.77
N SER A 220 -5.36 -4.60 2.37
CA SER A 220 -6.19 -4.66 1.17
C SER A 220 -6.21 -3.29 0.48
N ALA A 221 -6.29 -3.29 -0.85
CA ALA A 221 -6.53 -2.09 -1.67
C ALA A 221 -7.87 -2.19 -2.43
N PRO A 222 -9.02 -1.99 -1.76
CA PRO A 222 -10.34 -2.29 -2.31
C PRO A 222 -10.93 -1.25 -3.24
N SER A 223 -10.39 -0.03 -3.22
CA SER A 223 -10.90 1.11 -4.00
C SER A 223 -11.12 0.75 -5.46
N ASN A 224 -10.18 0.05 -6.09
CA ASN A 224 -10.28 -0.42 -7.48
C ASN A 224 -11.55 -1.26 -7.71
N GLY A 225 -11.85 -2.21 -6.82
CA GLY A 225 -13.06 -3.02 -6.88
C GLY A 225 -14.33 -2.22 -6.62
N SER A 226 -14.29 -1.31 -5.64
CA SER A 226 -15.44 -0.51 -5.22
C SER A 226 -15.88 0.51 -6.26
N TYR A 227 -14.93 1.19 -6.91
CA TYR A 227 -15.22 2.14 -7.99
C TYR A 227 -15.77 1.46 -9.25
N MET A 228 -15.53 0.16 -9.44
CA MET A 228 -16.13 -0.61 -10.52
C MET A 228 -17.62 -0.90 -10.29
N TRP A 229 -18.12 -0.76 -9.05
CA TRP A 229 -19.53 -0.99 -8.72
C TRP A 229 -20.42 0.23 -9.03
N LYS A 230 -20.45 0.65 -10.29
CA LYS A 230 -21.22 1.81 -10.77
C LYS A 230 -22.71 1.75 -10.42
N LYS A 231 -23.30 0.55 -10.47
CA LYS A 231 -24.72 0.31 -10.17
C LYS A 231 -25.12 0.75 -8.76
N ALA A 232 -24.29 0.51 -7.74
CA ALA A 232 -24.60 0.95 -6.37
C ALA A 232 -24.66 2.47 -6.27
N ARG A 233 -23.76 3.17 -6.97
CA ARG A 233 -23.74 4.64 -7.02
C ARG A 233 -24.95 5.21 -7.76
N GLU A 234 -25.41 4.56 -8.82
CA GLU A 234 -26.64 4.93 -9.53
C GLU A 234 -27.88 4.74 -8.65
N MET A 235 -27.96 3.63 -7.92
CA MET A 235 -29.12 3.29 -7.09
C MET A 235 -29.22 4.12 -5.81
N TRP A 236 -28.10 4.41 -5.15
CA TRP A 236 -28.08 4.97 -3.79
C TRP A 236 -27.31 6.29 -3.65
N GLY A 237 -26.83 6.84 -4.77
CA GLY A 237 -25.99 8.02 -4.78
C GLY A 237 -24.63 7.81 -4.13
N PHE A 238 -23.88 8.89 -3.97
CA PHE A 238 -22.52 8.82 -3.39
C PHE A 238 -22.53 8.31 -1.95
N LYS A 239 -23.41 8.85 -1.08
CA LYS A 239 -23.45 8.45 0.34
C LYS A 239 -23.83 6.97 0.52
N GLY A 240 -24.79 6.47 -0.26
CA GLY A 240 -25.18 5.06 -0.19
C GLY A 240 -24.09 4.12 -0.72
N TRP A 241 -23.41 4.52 -1.79
CA TRP A 241 -22.22 3.79 -2.28
C TRP A 241 -21.09 3.79 -1.25
N SER A 242 -20.77 4.92 -0.64
CA SER A 242 -19.72 5.01 0.40
C SER A 242 -20.07 4.18 1.64
N ALA A 243 -21.34 4.09 2.03
CA ALA A 243 -21.77 3.24 3.12
C ALA A 243 -21.64 1.75 2.78
N ALA A 244 -21.96 1.35 1.53
CA ALA A 244 -21.78 -0.01 1.06
C ALA A 244 -20.29 -0.40 0.97
N ASP A 245 -19.45 0.52 0.48
CA ASP A 245 -17.99 0.36 0.43
C ASP A 245 -17.39 0.17 1.82
N ALA A 246 -17.74 1.06 2.77
CA ALA A 246 -17.29 0.94 4.16
C ALA A 246 -17.72 -0.38 4.81
N GLY A 247 -18.91 -0.89 4.49
CA GLY A 247 -19.41 -2.16 5.02
C GLY A 247 -18.80 -3.42 4.38
N LEU A 248 -18.19 -3.31 3.20
CA LEU A 248 -17.46 -4.43 2.59
C LEU A 248 -16.12 -4.67 3.29
N GLU A 249 -15.48 -3.60 3.75
CA GLU A 249 -14.13 -3.61 4.31
C GLU A 249 -14.09 -3.65 5.85
N SER A 250 -15.25 -3.65 6.51
CA SER A 250 -15.41 -3.68 7.98
C SER A 250 -15.39 -5.06 8.59
#